data_AF-A0AAN0LUF2-F1
#
_entry.id   AF-A0AAN0LUF2-F1
#
_cell.length_a   1.000
_cell.length_b   1.000
_cell.length_c   1.000
_cell.angle_alpha   90.00
_cell.angle_beta   90.00
_cell.angle_gamma   90.00
#
_symmetry.space_group_name_H-M   'P 1'
#
loop_
_entity.id
_entity.type
_entity.pdbx_description
1 polymer ?
#
loop_
_entity_poly.entity_id
_entity_poly.type
_entity_poly.pdbx_seq_one_letter_code
_entity_poly.pdbx_strand_id
1 'polypeptide(L)'
;MELNNRQQKLAIAILKQHESKSIKYYSALYSVSDRTIYNDLDNVSDYLAKLGYTLNRDHTGISVTLTYDLDQETVRKSNVYDLFSASDKRLLHIFDLVALKSETVTYKDLSTTLFISHGSLMNDIDTLRHHLLATPELLVSDSKGTRLDGTQTLIQKSMIRFNDYYLAKIPSMISDDTLIATFYSYFYGHECYVSVHDVLYEYVLNNLQVIDELYISNVMNALIVLCYRLMQENHIEHQSADITSKIVHDIPQTMSVAQSMLETLSSRSMFNYMDTDITYLTLYLEANKFLRPCKKPTLKVLSNRSLRHLVI
;
A
#
# COMPACT_ATOMS: atom_id res chain seq x y z
N MET A 1 -1.25 23.50 -1.82
CA MET A 1 -2.23 24.52 -1.39
C MET A 1 -3.30 23.80 -0.59
N GLU A 2 -3.63 24.30 0.59
CA GLU A 2 -4.58 23.64 1.50
C GLU A 2 -6.01 23.95 1.06
N LEU A 3 -6.81 22.92 0.76
CA LEU A 3 -8.21 23.08 0.36
C LEU A 3 -9.05 23.59 1.51
N ASN A 4 -9.99 24.49 1.23
CA ASN A 4 -11.01 24.87 2.22
C ASN A 4 -12.06 23.76 2.42
N ASN A 5 -12.85 23.83 3.50
CA ASN A 5 -13.83 22.78 3.86
C ASN A 5 -14.81 22.43 2.72
N ARG A 6 -15.22 23.41 1.90
CA ARG A 6 -16.12 23.20 0.77
C ARG A 6 -15.42 22.47 -0.37
N GLN A 7 -14.18 22.86 -0.69
CA GLN A 7 -13.37 22.21 -1.71
C GLN A 7 -13.06 20.75 -1.33
N GLN A 8 -12.80 20.48 -0.06
CA GLN A 8 -12.60 19.11 0.44
C GLN A 8 -13.87 18.26 0.23
N LYS A 9 -15.04 18.79 0.64
CA LYS A 9 -16.32 18.12 0.41
C LYS A 9 -16.61 17.91 -1.08
N LEU A 10 -16.30 18.90 -1.91
CA LEU A 10 -16.45 18.82 -3.37
C LEU A 10 -15.58 17.70 -3.96
N ALA A 11 -14.30 17.61 -3.57
CA ALA A 11 -13.40 16.54 -4.00
C ALA A 11 -13.94 15.15 -3.61
N ILE A 12 -14.41 14.99 -2.37
CA ILE A 12 -15.02 13.74 -1.89
C ILE A 12 -16.28 13.39 -2.69
N ALA A 13 -17.15 14.37 -2.94
CA ALA A 13 -18.37 14.15 -3.71
C ALA A 13 -18.08 13.74 -5.16
N ILE A 14 -17.02 14.29 -5.76
CA ILE A 14 -16.55 13.93 -7.09
C ILE A 14 -15.93 12.52 -7.10
N LEU A 15 -15.22 12.10 -6.05
CA LEU A 15 -14.63 10.76 -5.97
C LEU A 15 -15.67 9.65 -5.71
N LYS A 16 -16.75 9.96 -4.99
CA LYS A 16 -17.81 8.98 -4.67
C LYS A 16 -18.83 8.77 -5.78
N GLN A 17 -18.77 9.53 -6.87
CA GLN A 17 -19.73 9.38 -7.96
C GLN A 17 -19.26 8.29 -8.95
N HIS A 18 -20.19 7.44 -9.37
CA HIS A 18 -19.92 6.46 -10.44
C HIS A 18 -20.20 7.00 -11.85
N GLU A 19 -20.91 8.14 -11.93
CA GLU A 19 -21.32 8.77 -13.19
C GLU A 19 -20.92 10.24 -13.22
N SER A 20 -20.63 10.77 -14.41
CA SER A 20 -20.37 12.19 -14.62
C SER A 20 -21.57 13.05 -14.16
N LYS A 21 -21.30 14.09 -13.38
CA LYS A 21 -22.34 15.04 -12.90
C LYS A 21 -22.04 16.46 -13.34
N SER A 22 -23.08 17.19 -13.72
CA SER A 22 -22.95 18.58 -14.19
C SER A 22 -22.51 19.54 -13.08
N ILE A 23 -21.96 20.70 -13.45
CA ILE A 23 -21.65 21.78 -12.49
C ILE A 23 -22.89 22.22 -11.71
N LYS A 24 -24.05 22.27 -12.37
CA LYS A 24 -25.32 22.63 -11.73
C LYS A 24 -25.69 21.70 -10.58
N TYR A 25 -25.36 20.41 -10.69
CA TYR A 25 -25.57 19.45 -9.61
C TYR A 25 -24.78 19.85 -8.37
N TYR A 26 -23.49 20.18 -8.52
CA TYR A 26 -22.63 20.59 -7.41
C TYR A 26 -23.00 21.96 -6.86
N SER A 27 -23.39 22.91 -7.71
CA SER A 27 -23.87 24.22 -7.29
C SER A 27 -25.11 24.10 -6.41
N ALA A 28 -26.05 23.23 -6.80
CA ALA A 28 -27.24 22.93 -6.01
C ALA A 28 -26.88 22.22 -4.70
N LEU A 29 -26.02 21.20 -4.75
CA LEU A 29 -25.59 20.42 -3.58
C LEU A 29 -24.96 21.29 -2.49
N TYR A 30 -24.15 22.28 -2.88
CA TYR A 30 -23.45 23.17 -1.95
C TYR A 30 -24.10 24.54 -1.78
N SER A 31 -25.24 24.81 -2.44
CA SER A 31 -25.93 26.10 -2.41
C SER A 31 -25.01 27.29 -2.75
N VAL A 32 -24.22 27.15 -3.81
CA VAL A 32 -23.29 28.19 -4.30
C VAL A 32 -23.49 28.42 -5.80
N SER A 33 -22.87 29.48 -6.35
CA SER A 33 -22.94 29.75 -7.79
C SER A 33 -22.11 28.75 -8.61
N ASP A 34 -22.51 28.51 -9.86
CA ASP A 34 -21.72 27.73 -10.83
C ASP A 34 -20.29 28.25 -10.95
N ARG A 35 -20.10 29.57 -10.88
CA ARG A 35 -18.78 30.22 -10.88
C ARG A 35 -17.95 29.84 -9.65
N THR A 36 -18.58 29.69 -8.49
CA THR A 36 -17.90 29.26 -7.26
C THR A 36 -17.43 27.82 -7.39
N ILE A 37 -18.26 26.92 -7.93
CA ILE A 37 -17.86 25.54 -8.22
C ILE A 37 -16.72 25.50 -9.24
N TYR A 38 -16.79 26.26 -10.32
CA TYR A 38 -15.68 26.36 -11.29
C TYR A 38 -14.35 26.74 -10.63
N ASN A 39 -14.35 27.78 -9.79
CA ASN A 39 -13.13 28.22 -9.09
C ASN A 39 -12.64 27.17 -8.07
N ASP A 40 -13.56 26.47 -7.42
CA ASP A 40 -13.21 25.39 -6.51
C ASP A 40 -12.63 24.20 -7.28
N LEU A 41 -13.13 23.91 -8.49
CA LEU A 41 -12.66 22.84 -9.35
C LEU A 41 -11.22 23.01 -9.81
N ASP A 42 -10.68 24.22 -9.89
CA ASP A 42 -9.26 24.39 -10.22
C ASP A 42 -8.37 23.94 -9.06
N ASN A 43 -8.70 24.37 -7.83
CA ASN A 43 -8.00 23.90 -6.62
C ASN A 43 -8.24 22.41 -6.37
N VAL A 44 -9.47 21.93 -6.63
CA VAL A 44 -9.84 20.51 -6.51
C VAL A 44 -9.21 19.68 -7.62
N SER A 45 -9.01 20.20 -8.83
CA SER A 45 -8.29 19.51 -9.91
C SER A 45 -6.82 19.36 -9.56
N ASP A 46 -6.17 20.42 -9.06
CA ASP A 46 -4.78 20.34 -8.58
C ASP A 46 -4.63 19.40 -7.40
N TYR A 47 -5.65 19.37 -6.54
CA TYR A 47 -5.75 18.42 -5.45
C TYR A 47 -5.94 17.01 -5.99
N LEU A 48 -6.82 16.79 -6.98
CA LEU A 48 -7.15 15.49 -7.53
C LEU A 48 -6.05 14.91 -8.43
N ALA A 49 -5.29 15.74 -9.13
CA ALA A 49 -4.09 15.34 -9.85
C ALA A 49 -2.97 14.97 -8.88
N LYS A 50 -2.90 15.69 -7.74
CA LYS A 50 -2.21 15.24 -6.52
C LYS A 50 -3.04 14.25 -5.71
N LEU A 51 -4.13 13.70 -6.27
CA LEU A 51 -4.88 12.48 -5.94
C LEU A 51 -4.82 11.38 -7.05
N GLY A 52 -3.98 11.46 -8.07
CA GLY A 52 -3.78 10.33 -8.95
C GLY A 52 -5.00 10.17 -9.81
N TYR A 53 -5.93 11.13 -9.75
CA TYR A 53 -7.12 11.22 -10.52
C TYR A 53 -6.98 12.40 -11.47
N THR A 54 -7.26 12.16 -12.73
CA THR A 54 -7.46 13.22 -13.70
C THR A 54 -8.91 13.64 -13.61
N LEU A 55 -9.14 14.89 -13.23
CA LEU A 55 -10.48 15.46 -13.26
C LEU A 55 -10.84 15.80 -14.71
N ASN A 56 -11.79 15.05 -15.26
CA ASN A 56 -12.29 15.26 -16.61
C ASN A 56 -13.46 16.24 -16.59
N ARG A 57 -13.38 17.24 -17.46
CA ARG A 57 -14.43 18.24 -17.70
C ARG A 57 -14.86 18.10 -19.15
N ASP A 58 -15.94 17.38 -19.39
CA ASP A 58 -16.46 17.19 -20.74
C ASP A 58 -17.90 17.71 -20.85
N HIS A 59 -18.52 17.47 -22.00
CA HIS A 59 -19.89 17.86 -22.28
C HIS A 59 -20.93 17.04 -21.48
N THR A 60 -20.53 15.92 -20.87
CA THR A 60 -21.37 15.08 -20.01
C THR A 60 -21.32 15.52 -18.54
N GLY A 61 -20.26 16.22 -18.13
CA GLY A 61 -20.14 16.80 -16.80
C GLY A 61 -18.72 16.74 -16.24
N ILE A 62 -18.64 16.61 -14.92
CA ILE A 62 -17.40 16.43 -14.16
C ILE A 62 -17.31 14.96 -13.76
N SER A 63 -16.23 14.30 -14.17
CA SER A 63 -15.87 12.95 -13.75
C SER A 63 -14.40 12.92 -13.32
N VAL A 64 -13.99 11.79 -12.74
CA VAL A 64 -12.60 11.52 -12.39
C VAL A 64 -12.22 10.17 -12.95
N THR A 65 -11.03 10.09 -13.51
CA THR A 65 -10.40 8.82 -13.92
C THR A 65 -9.10 8.68 -13.16
N LEU A 66 -8.69 7.46 -12.78
CA LEU A 66 -7.31 7.27 -12.35
C LEU A 66 -6.37 7.75 -13.47
N THR A 67 -5.36 8.49 -13.07
CA THR A 67 -4.23 8.97 -13.87
C THR A 67 -3.27 7.80 -14.10
N TYR A 68 -3.27 6.82 -13.19
CA TYR A 68 -2.60 5.53 -13.37
C TYR A 68 -3.52 4.57 -14.11
N ASP A 69 -3.85 4.91 -15.35
CA ASP A 69 -4.05 3.85 -16.34
C ASP A 69 -2.63 3.40 -16.72
N LEU A 70 -2.04 2.55 -15.86
CA LEU A 70 -0.77 1.92 -16.18
C LEU A 70 -1.03 0.87 -17.26
N ASP A 71 -1.23 1.36 -18.49
CA ASP A 71 -0.92 0.57 -19.67
C ASP A 71 0.44 -0.09 -19.41
N GLN A 72 0.52 -1.40 -19.59
CA GLN A 72 1.70 -2.21 -19.24
C GLN A 72 3.01 -1.69 -19.86
N GLU A 73 2.92 -0.82 -20.87
CA GLU A 73 4.06 -0.14 -21.50
C GLU A 73 4.61 1.06 -20.72
N THR A 74 3.81 1.78 -19.93
CA THR A 74 4.26 3.00 -19.20
C THR A 74 5.07 2.66 -17.95
N VAL A 75 4.80 1.50 -17.33
CA VAL A 75 5.62 0.91 -16.25
C VAL A 75 7.09 0.73 -16.70
N ARG A 76 7.37 0.71 -18.02
CA ARG A 76 8.71 0.53 -18.57
C ARG A 76 9.54 1.82 -18.69
N LYS A 77 9.08 3.01 -18.26
CA LYS A 77 9.84 4.27 -18.47
C LYS A 77 10.03 5.22 -17.28
N SER A 78 9.73 4.80 -16.06
CA SER A 78 10.30 5.39 -14.83
C SER A 78 10.70 4.27 -13.88
N ASN A 79 11.80 3.57 -14.18
CA ASN A 79 12.16 2.39 -13.41
C ASN A 79 12.56 2.83 -11.99
N VAL A 80 11.65 2.71 -11.01
CA VAL A 80 11.93 2.89 -9.58
C VAL A 80 13.19 2.14 -9.17
N TYR A 81 13.46 1.01 -9.82
CA TYR A 81 14.69 0.25 -9.67
C TYR A 81 15.96 1.08 -9.91
N ASP A 82 15.94 2.03 -10.85
CA ASP A 82 17.09 2.87 -11.18
C ASP A 82 17.40 3.96 -10.16
N LEU A 83 16.48 4.22 -9.22
CA LEU A 83 16.74 5.08 -8.07
C LEU A 83 17.70 4.43 -7.06
N PHE A 84 17.81 3.10 -7.09
CA PHE A 84 18.56 2.34 -6.12
C PHE A 84 20.02 2.14 -6.53
N SER A 85 20.90 2.16 -5.52
CA SER A 85 22.33 1.89 -5.71
C SER A 85 22.58 0.48 -6.25
N ALA A 86 23.77 0.22 -6.80
CA ALA A 86 24.13 -1.12 -7.27
C ALA A 86 24.04 -2.17 -6.15
N SER A 87 24.41 -1.83 -4.91
CA SER A 87 24.23 -2.72 -3.74
C SER A 87 22.77 -2.95 -3.40
N ASP A 88 21.96 -1.90 -3.46
CA ASP A 88 20.51 -2.01 -3.21
C ASP A 88 19.86 -2.93 -4.23
N LYS A 89 20.18 -2.76 -5.52
CA LYS A 89 19.69 -3.62 -6.62
C LYS A 89 20.02 -5.10 -6.38
N ARG A 90 21.21 -5.42 -5.87
CA ARG A 90 21.57 -6.80 -5.51
C ARG A 90 20.72 -7.33 -4.35
N LEU A 91 20.55 -6.55 -3.29
CA LEU A 91 19.70 -6.93 -2.16
C LEU A 91 18.22 -7.11 -2.56
N LEU A 92 17.69 -6.21 -3.41
CA LEU A 92 16.35 -6.34 -3.99
C LEU A 92 16.21 -7.66 -4.76
N HIS A 93 17.21 -8.01 -5.58
CA HIS A 93 17.21 -9.27 -6.34
C HIS A 93 17.28 -10.50 -5.43
N ILE A 94 18.15 -10.49 -4.42
CA ILE A 94 18.24 -11.61 -3.46
C ILE A 94 16.90 -11.78 -2.73
N PHE A 95 16.30 -10.67 -2.27
CA PHE A 95 15.02 -10.69 -1.57
C PHE A 95 13.86 -11.17 -2.46
N ASP A 96 13.81 -10.72 -3.72
CA ASP A 96 12.84 -11.18 -4.71
C ASP A 96 12.86 -12.72 -4.85
N LEU A 97 14.06 -13.30 -5.00
CA LEU A 97 14.20 -14.76 -5.09
C LEU A 97 13.73 -15.46 -3.82
N VAL A 98 14.28 -15.10 -2.65
CA VAL A 98 14.06 -15.89 -1.42
C VAL A 98 12.73 -15.61 -0.72
N ALA A 99 12.17 -14.41 -0.85
CA ALA A 99 10.99 -13.98 -0.10
C ALA A 99 9.73 -13.84 -0.97
N LEU A 100 9.83 -13.22 -2.15
CA LEU A 100 8.68 -13.04 -3.04
C LEU A 100 8.38 -14.32 -3.80
N LYS A 101 9.40 -14.89 -4.46
CA LYS A 101 9.29 -16.13 -5.26
C LYS A 101 9.45 -17.40 -4.44
N SER A 102 9.86 -17.28 -3.18
CA SER A 102 10.07 -18.42 -2.26
C SER A 102 11.04 -19.47 -2.82
N GLU A 103 12.06 -19.03 -3.57
CA GLU A 103 13.07 -19.90 -4.17
C GLU A 103 14.16 -20.28 -3.17
N THR A 104 14.76 -21.45 -3.39
CA THR A 104 15.99 -21.86 -2.72
C THR A 104 17.17 -21.61 -3.65
N VAL A 105 18.13 -20.81 -3.20
CA VAL A 105 19.27 -20.35 -4.00
C VAL A 105 20.60 -20.79 -3.40
N THR A 106 21.66 -20.94 -4.18
CA THR A 106 23.00 -21.20 -3.63
C THR A 106 23.86 -19.93 -3.70
N TYR A 107 24.83 -19.80 -2.79
CA TYR A 107 25.79 -18.69 -2.86
C TYR A 107 26.61 -18.71 -4.14
N LYS A 108 26.89 -19.90 -4.66
CA LYS A 108 27.58 -20.05 -5.95
C LYS A 108 26.74 -19.45 -7.07
N ASP A 109 25.46 -19.79 -7.14
CA ASP A 109 24.57 -19.29 -8.19
C ASP A 109 24.35 -17.79 -8.05
N LEU A 110 24.10 -17.29 -6.84
CA LEU A 110 23.98 -15.85 -6.58
C LEU A 110 25.24 -15.07 -6.98
N SER A 111 26.42 -15.53 -6.58
CA SER A 111 27.68 -14.86 -6.94
C SER A 111 27.94 -14.85 -8.45
N THR A 112 27.56 -15.93 -9.14
CA THR A 112 27.70 -16.05 -10.59
C THR A 112 26.71 -15.13 -11.31
N THR A 113 25.43 -15.17 -10.95
CA THR A 113 24.36 -14.38 -11.56
C THR A 113 24.56 -12.88 -11.33
N LEU A 114 25.00 -12.50 -10.14
CA LEU A 114 25.23 -11.09 -9.78
C LEU A 114 26.62 -10.58 -10.18
N PHE A 115 27.50 -11.45 -10.71
CA PHE A 115 28.89 -11.14 -11.07
C PHE A 115 29.69 -10.48 -9.93
N ILE A 116 29.56 -11.00 -8.72
CA ILE A 116 30.24 -10.47 -7.52
C ILE A 116 31.14 -11.49 -6.84
N SER A 117 32.08 -10.98 -6.05
CA SER A 117 32.92 -11.82 -5.19
C SER A 117 32.10 -12.47 -4.07
N HIS A 118 32.60 -13.60 -3.55
CA HIS A 118 32.00 -14.24 -2.38
C HIS A 118 31.92 -13.30 -1.17
N GLY A 119 32.96 -12.49 -0.92
CA GLY A 119 32.97 -11.54 0.20
C GLY A 119 31.88 -10.46 0.06
N SER A 120 31.67 -9.94 -1.15
CA SER A 120 30.59 -8.99 -1.43
C SER A 120 29.22 -9.62 -1.20
N LEU A 121 29.03 -10.86 -1.64
CA LEU A 121 27.78 -11.60 -1.40
C LEU A 121 27.53 -11.80 0.09
N MET A 122 28.54 -12.15 0.88
CA MET A 122 28.37 -12.34 2.33
C MET A 122 27.95 -11.05 3.02
N ASN A 123 28.49 -9.89 2.62
CA ASN A 123 28.04 -8.59 3.15
C ASN A 123 26.57 -8.30 2.82
N ASP A 124 26.13 -8.63 1.60
CA ASP A 124 24.73 -8.47 1.20
C ASP A 124 23.83 -9.43 2.01
N ILE A 125 24.24 -10.69 2.19
CA ILE A 125 23.52 -11.68 3.00
C ILE A 125 23.43 -11.26 4.47
N ASP A 126 24.49 -10.73 5.05
CA ASP A 126 24.49 -10.22 6.43
C ASP A 126 23.60 -8.99 6.56
N THR A 127 23.59 -8.11 5.56
CA THR A 127 22.68 -6.97 5.52
C THR A 127 21.22 -7.44 5.52
N LEU A 128 20.88 -8.37 4.62
CA LEU A 128 19.55 -9.00 4.56
C LEU A 128 19.17 -9.61 5.92
N ARG A 129 20.02 -10.48 6.46
CA ARG A 129 19.80 -11.23 7.71
C ARG A 129 19.56 -10.32 8.92
N HIS A 130 20.34 -9.26 9.07
CA HIS A 130 20.31 -8.44 10.29
C HIS A 130 19.44 -7.18 10.18
N HIS A 131 19.25 -6.64 8.96
CA HIS A 131 18.59 -5.35 8.77
C HIS A 131 17.24 -5.43 8.08
N LEU A 132 16.96 -6.50 7.33
CA LEU A 132 15.75 -6.57 6.50
C LEU A 132 14.80 -7.70 6.91
N LEU A 133 15.31 -8.79 7.49
CA LEU A 133 14.46 -9.88 7.99
C LEU A 133 13.91 -9.60 9.39
N ALA A 134 12.76 -10.19 9.70
CA ALA A 134 12.13 -10.11 11.01
C ALA A 134 13.01 -10.72 12.10
N THR A 135 13.67 -11.84 11.80
CA THR A 135 14.68 -12.47 12.64
C THR A 135 15.81 -13.06 11.76
N PRO A 136 17.06 -13.08 12.24
CA PRO A 136 18.20 -13.65 11.50
C PRO A 136 18.04 -15.12 11.11
N GLU A 137 17.39 -15.91 11.97
CA GLU A 137 17.23 -17.36 11.83
C GLU A 137 16.31 -17.74 10.67
N LEU A 138 15.50 -16.78 10.18
CA LEU A 138 14.62 -16.99 9.04
C LEU A 138 15.40 -17.34 7.77
N LEU A 139 16.64 -16.85 7.62
CA LEU A 139 17.49 -17.16 6.48
C LEU A 139 18.37 -18.39 6.77
N VAL A 140 17.86 -19.56 6.41
CA VAL A 140 18.54 -20.84 6.58
C VAL A 140 19.41 -21.13 5.36
N SER A 141 20.67 -21.47 5.61
CA SER A 141 21.63 -21.95 4.61
C SER A 141 22.10 -23.33 5.00
N ASP A 142 21.68 -24.35 4.27
CA ASP A 142 22.01 -25.75 4.51
C ASP A 142 22.44 -26.46 3.20
N SER A 143 22.56 -27.79 3.23
CA SER A 143 22.94 -28.58 2.06
C SER A 143 21.95 -28.50 0.89
N LYS A 144 20.72 -28.01 1.12
CA LYS A 144 19.70 -27.80 0.09
C LYS A 144 19.78 -26.40 -0.53
N GLY A 145 20.60 -25.51 0.03
CA GLY A 145 20.75 -24.12 -0.40
C GLY A 145 20.32 -23.14 0.69
N THR A 146 20.11 -21.89 0.28
CA THR A 146 19.70 -20.76 1.11
C THR A 146 18.28 -20.36 0.76
N ARG A 147 17.41 -20.26 1.77
CA ARG A 147 15.98 -19.94 1.63
C ARG A 147 15.45 -19.29 2.89
N LEU A 148 14.25 -18.70 2.81
CA LEU A 148 13.50 -18.36 4.02
C LEU A 148 12.80 -19.61 4.57
N ASP A 149 12.96 -19.87 5.86
CA ASP A 149 12.36 -21.02 6.57
C ASP A 149 11.79 -20.54 7.90
N GLY A 150 10.46 -20.42 7.97
CA GLY A 150 9.75 -19.93 9.15
C GLY A 150 8.27 -19.67 8.87
N THR A 151 7.58 -19.13 9.86
CA THR A 151 6.14 -18.89 9.75
C THR A 151 5.81 -17.77 8.77
N GLN A 152 4.65 -17.83 8.13
CA GLN A 152 4.12 -16.78 7.25
C GLN A 152 4.03 -15.44 7.97
N THR A 153 3.72 -15.46 9.27
CA THR A 153 3.78 -14.23 10.09
C THR A 153 5.18 -13.59 10.08
N LEU A 154 6.25 -14.38 10.21
CA LEU A 154 7.63 -13.88 10.19
C LEU A 154 8.09 -13.49 8.78
N ILE A 155 7.68 -14.24 7.76
CA ILE A 155 7.97 -13.93 6.36
C ILE A 155 7.30 -12.61 5.97
N GLN A 156 5.99 -12.45 6.21
CA GLN A 156 5.26 -11.21 5.93
C GLN A 156 5.83 -10.03 6.70
N LYS A 157 6.19 -10.20 7.97
CA LYS A 157 6.87 -9.14 8.75
C LYS A 157 8.21 -8.72 8.13
N SER A 158 8.95 -9.66 7.54
CA SER A 158 10.18 -9.37 6.80
C SER A 158 9.91 -8.59 5.52
N MET A 159 8.84 -8.93 4.78
CA MET A 159 8.40 -8.22 3.58
C MET A 159 7.95 -6.79 3.88
N ILE A 160 7.19 -6.58 4.95
CA ILE A 160 6.80 -5.25 5.42
C ILE A 160 8.04 -4.42 5.76
N ARG A 161 8.98 -4.98 6.55
CA ARG A 161 10.24 -4.31 6.93
C ARG A 161 11.12 -3.98 5.72
N PHE A 162 11.17 -4.88 4.73
CA PHE A 162 11.88 -4.67 3.47
C PHE A 162 11.26 -3.50 2.69
N ASN A 163 9.93 -3.46 2.54
CA ASN A 163 9.25 -2.36 1.88
C ASN A 163 9.52 -1.03 2.59
N ASP A 164 9.38 -0.98 3.92
CA ASP A 164 9.66 0.22 4.70
C ASP A 164 11.10 0.73 4.48
N TYR A 165 12.08 -0.18 4.44
CA TYR A 165 13.48 0.15 4.23
C TYR A 165 13.73 0.80 2.86
N TYR A 166 13.12 0.27 1.79
CA TYR A 166 13.34 0.79 0.43
C TYR A 166 12.48 2.01 0.12
N LEU A 167 11.24 2.07 0.62
CA LEU A 167 10.39 3.25 0.51
C LEU A 167 11.00 4.45 1.22
N ALA A 168 11.67 4.24 2.38
CA ALA A 168 12.39 5.30 3.07
C ALA A 168 13.59 5.87 2.28
N LYS A 169 14.09 5.15 1.28
CA LYS A 169 15.17 5.62 0.39
C LYS A 169 14.66 6.41 -0.81
N ILE A 170 13.35 6.37 -1.10
CA ILE A 170 12.77 7.15 -2.19
C ILE A 170 12.79 8.65 -1.75
N PRO A 171 13.44 9.54 -2.51
CA PRO A 171 13.64 10.93 -2.09
C PRO A 171 12.34 11.68 -1.79
N SER A 172 12.21 12.20 -0.56
CA SER A 172 11.00 12.92 -0.10
C SER A 172 10.70 14.23 -0.83
N MET A 173 11.67 14.79 -1.58
CA MET A 173 11.54 16.08 -2.26
C MET A 173 10.72 16.00 -3.56
N ILE A 174 10.58 14.81 -4.14
CA ILE A 174 9.67 14.54 -5.24
C ILE A 174 8.54 13.71 -4.63
N SER A 175 7.39 14.32 -4.33
CA SER A 175 6.20 13.50 -4.11
C SER A 175 5.85 12.88 -5.43
N ASP A 176 6.25 11.64 -5.56
CA ASP A 176 5.82 10.85 -6.66
C ASP A 176 5.25 9.60 -6.03
N ASP A 177 4.00 9.74 -5.62
CA ASP A 177 3.14 8.60 -5.32
C ASP A 177 3.16 7.61 -6.49
N THR A 178 3.39 8.09 -7.72
CA THR A 178 3.80 7.26 -8.86
C THR A 178 4.97 6.33 -8.58
N LEU A 179 6.02 6.77 -7.86
CA LEU A 179 7.15 5.90 -7.51
C LEU A 179 6.78 4.89 -6.43
N ILE A 180 5.89 5.23 -5.49
CA ILE A 180 5.37 4.27 -4.51
C ILE A 180 4.47 3.24 -5.21
N ALA A 181 3.56 3.69 -6.07
CA ALA A 181 2.73 2.88 -6.94
C ALA A 181 3.58 1.94 -7.80
N THR A 182 4.62 2.49 -8.41
CA THR A 182 5.53 1.74 -9.30
C THR A 182 6.36 0.76 -8.49
N PHE A 183 6.81 1.11 -7.28
CA PHE A 183 7.49 0.19 -6.37
C PHE A 183 6.60 -1.01 -6.08
N TYR A 184 5.38 -0.79 -5.58
CA TYR A 184 4.48 -1.87 -5.23
C TYR A 184 4.03 -2.66 -6.45
N SER A 185 3.68 -1.99 -7.55
CA SER A 185 3.28 -2.65 -8.80
C SER A 185 4.40 -3.52 -9.37
N TYR A 186 5.67 -3.10 -9.23
CA TYR A 186 6.82 -3.88 -9.69
C TYR A 186 7.02 -5.16 -8.88
N PHE A 187 6.97 -5.10 -7.55
CA PHE A 187 7.27 -6.24 -6.69
C PHE A 187 6.06 -7.16 -6.42
N TYR A 188 4.86 -6.59 -6.35
CA TYR A 188 3.65 -7.28 -5.92
C TYR A 188 2.62 -7.45 -7.05
N GLY A 189 2.87 -6.83 -8.21
CA GLY A 189 1.96 -6.82 -9.34
C GLY A 189 0.98 -5.64 -9.27
N HIS A 190 0.70 -5.07 -10.45
CA HIS A 190 -0.15 -3.89 -10.58
C HIS A 190 -1.58 -4.14 -10.06
N GLU A 191 -2.17 -5.29 -10.39
CA GLU A 191 -3.52 -5.65 -9.95
C GLU A 191 -3.64 -5.76 -8.42
N CYS A 192 -2.64 -6.36 -7.77
CA CYS A 192 -2.59 -6.46 -6.30
C CYS A 192 -2.53 -5.06 -5.68
N TYR A 193 -1.69 -4.20 -6.23
CA TYR A 193 -1.52 -2.84 -5.74
C TYR A 193 -2.82 -2.02 -5.86
N VAL A 194 -3.41 -1.96 -7.06
CA VAL A 194 -4.64 -1.20 -7.32
C VAL A 194 -5.80 -1.70 -6.45
N SER A 195 -5.97 -3.02 -6.35
CA SER A 195 -7.04 -3.61 -5.54
C SER A 195 -6.94 -3.21 -4.07
N VAL A 196 -5.73 -3.28 -3.50
CA VAL A 196 -5.48 -2.89 -2.11
C VAL A 196 -5.64 -1.40 -1.90
N HIS A 197 -5.11 -0.59 -2.83
CA HIS A 197 -5.24 0.85 -2.79
C HIS A 197 -6.73 1.24 -2.75
N ASP A 198 -7.53 0.78 -3.72
CA ASP A 198 -8.94 1.16 -3.82
C ASP A 198 -9.74 0.78 -2.57
N VAL A 199 -9.58 -0.46 -2.08
CA VAL A 199 -10.29 -0.92 -0.87
C VAL A 199 -9.92 -0.09 0.35
N LEU A 200 -8.62 0.19 0.54
CA LEU A 200 -8.16 0.96 1.68
C LEU A 200 -8.62 2.42 1.61
N TYR A 201 -8.52 3.06 0.43
CA TYR A 201 -8.90 4.46 0.26
C TYR A 201 -10.40 4.65 0.29
N GLU A 202 -11.18 3.75 -0.27
CA GLU A 202 -12.64 3.76 -0.14
C GLU A 202 -13.04 3.72 1.34
N TYR A 203 -12.40 2.87 2.14
CA TYR A 203 -12.61 2.84 3.58
C TYR A 203 -12.24 4.17 4.25
N VAL A 204 -11.06 4.73 3.96
CA VAL A 204 -10.60 6.01 4.55
C VAL A 204 -11.54 7.17 4.17
N LEU A 205 -11.97 7.26 2.91
CA LEU A 205 -12.89 8.30 2.41
C LEU A 205 -14.28 8.21 3.04
N ASN A 206 -14.68 7.03 3.49
CA ASN A 206 -15.93 6.84 4.23
C ASN A 206 -15.78 7.12 5.74
N ASN A 207 -14.54 7.23 6.25
CA ASN A 207 -14.23 7.36 7.68
C ASN A 207 -13.31 8.57 8.02
N LEU A 208 -13.35 9.63 7.20
CA LEU A 208 -12.46 10.81 7.14
C LEU A 208 -12.10 11.55 8.45
N GLN A 209 -12.70 11.22 9.59
CA GLN A 209 -12.44 11.91 10.87
C GLN A 209 -11.42 11.20 11.79
N VAL A 210 -10.85 10.06 11.39
CA VAL A 210 -10.30 9.11 12.38
C VAL A 210 -8.81 8.77 12.23
N ILE A 211 -8.19 8.89 11.05
CA ILE A 211 -6.95 8.14 10.74
C ILE A 211 -5.77 9.05 10.37
N ASP A 212 -4.61 8.83 10.99
CA ASP A 212 -3.33 9.48 10.65
C ASP A 212 -2.70 8.85 9.40
N GLU A 213 -2.06 9.67 8.56
CA GLU A 213 -1.39 9.25 7.31
C GLU A 213 -0.38 8.12 7.53
N LEU A 214 0.42 8.19 8.61
CA LEU A 214 1.42 7.16 8.89
C LEU A 214 0.76 5.80 9.12
N TYR A 215 -0.44 5.76 9.70
CA TYR A 215 -1.19 4.52 9.88
C TYR A 215 -1.76 4.00 8.56
N ILE A 216 -2.13 4.88 7.62
CA ILE A 216 -2.60 4.48 6.28
C ILE A 216 -1.46 3.81 5.52
N SER A 217 -0.27 4.41 5.44
CA SER A 217 0.87 3.81 4.73
C SER A 217 1.31 2.48 5.35
N ASN A 218 1.30 2.37 6.69
CA ASN A 218 1.62 1.12 7.37
C ASN A 218 0.60 0.01 7.09
N VAL A 219 -0.69 0.35 7.07
CA VAL A 219 -1.77 -0.60 6.76
C VAL A 219 -1.74 -0.99 5.29
N MET A 220 -1.46 -0.05 4.38
CA MET A 220 -1.28 -0.33 2.96
C MET A 220 -0.14 -1.32 2.72
N ASN A 221 1.04 -1.07 3.31
CA ASN A 221 2.19 -1.98 3.21
C ASN A 221 1.82 -3.41 3.66
N ALA A 222 1.17 -3.53 4.82
CA ALA A 222 0.74 -4.83 5.34
C ALA A 222 -0.35 -5.51 4.50
N LEU A 223 -1.33 -4.75 3.99
CA LEU A 223 -2.39 -5.29 3.14
C LEU A 223 -1.84 -5.76 1.79
N ILE A 224 -0.91 -5.02 1.17
CA ILE A 224 -0.26 -5.45 -0.08
C ILE A 224 0.50 -6.75 0.15
N VAL A 225 1.29 -6.83 1.22
CA VAL A 225 2.02 -8.05 1.57
C VAL A 225 1.06 -9.22 1.83
N LEU A 226 0.01 -9.01 2.63
CA LEU A 226 -0.96 -10.07 2.93
C LEU A 226 -1.66 -10.54 1.65
N CYS A 227 -2.19 -9.63 0.85
CA CYS A 227 -2.88 -9.91 -0.42
C CYS A 227 -1.97 -10.71 -1.36
N TYR A 228 -0.74 -10.25 -1.58
CA TYR A 228 0.22 -10.95 -2.42
C TYR A 228 0.51 -12.38 -1.96
N ARG A 229 0.62 -12.61 -0.65
CA ARG A 229 0.84 -13.95 -0.12
C ARG A 229 -0.38 -14.85 -0.29
N LEU A 230 -1.59 -14.32 -0.10
CA LEU A 230 -2.82 -15.07 -0.33
C LEU A 230 -3.02 -15.44 -1.81
N MET A 231 -2.61 -14.56 -2.74
CA MET A 231 -2.58 -14.88 -4.19
C MET A 231 -1.63 -16.03 -4.54
N GLN A 232 -0.66 -16.32 -3.66
CA GLN A 232 0.28 -17.44 -3.76
C GLN A 232 -0.15 -18.62 -2.87
N GLU A 233 -1.40 -18.64 -2.38
CA GLU A 233 -1.94 -19.66 -1.47
C GLU A 233 -1.18 -19.79 -0.12
N ASN A 234 -0.45 -18.74 0.27
CA ASN A 234 0.32 -18.70 1.50
C ASN A 234 -0.49 -18.05 2.63
N HIS A 235 -1.22 -18.87 3.37
CA HIS A 235 -2.08 -18.46 4.50
C HIS A 235 -1.32 -18.29 5.82
N ILE A 236 -1.77 -17.37 6.68
CA ILE A 236 -1.26 -17.24 8.04
C ILE A 236 -1.56 -18.51 8.83
N GLU A 237 -0.55 -19.04 9.53
CA GLU A 237 -0.72 -20.24 10.36
C GLU A 237 -1.65 -20.00 11.56
N HIS A 238 -2.26 -21.07 12.05
CA HIS A 238 -2.97 -21.04 13.32
C HIS A 238 -2.02 -20.68 14.47
N GLN A 239 -2.19 -19.49 15.03
CA GLN A 239 -1.55 -19.10 16.28
C GLN A 239 -2.17 -19.88 17.45
N SER A 240 -1.42 -20.07 18.53
CA SER A 240 -1.94 -20.71 19.74
C SER A 240 -3.21 -19.99 20.23
N ALA A 241 -4.32 -20.73 20.29
CA ALA A 241 -5.68 -20.20 20.38
C ALA A 241 -5.96 -19.29 21.60
N ASP A 242 -5.19 -19.37 22.68
CA ASP A 242 -5.56 -18.75 23.97
C ASP A 242 -5.34 -17.24 24.08
N ILE A 243 -4.37 -16.67 23.37
CA ILE A 243 -4.04 -15.23 23.47
C ILE A 243 -4.77 -14.44 22.37
N THR A 244 -4.74 -14.98 21.16
CA THR A 244 -5.29 -14.35 19.97
C THR A 244 -6.81 -14.27 20.02
N SER A 245 -7.49 -15.32 20.51
CA SER A 245 -8.95 -15.34 20.65
C SER A 245 -9.47 -14.30 21.66
N LYS A 246 -8.77 -14.11 22.78
CA LYS A 246 -9.12 -13.11 23.80
C LYS A 246 -8.97 -11.68 23.27
N ILE A 247 -7.88 -11.38 22.57
CA ILE A 247 -7.65 -10.04 22.02
C ILE A 247 -8.70 -9.71 20.96
N VAL A 248 -8.99 -10.62 20.04
CA VAL A 248 -9.95 -10.40 18.95
C VAL A 248 -11.39 -10.28 19.46
N HIS A 249 -11.77 -11.09 20.46
CA HIS A 249 -13.09 -11.01 21.10
C HIS A 249 -13.39 -9.61 21.66
N ASP A 250 -12.37 -8.88 22.11
CA ASP A 250 -12.52 -7.54 22.70
C ASP A 250 -12.57 -6.40 21.67
N ILE A 251 -12.36 -6.69 20.37
CA ILE A 251 -12.34 -5.72 19.26
C ILE A 251 -13.21 -6.13 18.05
N PRO A 252 -14.50 -6.47 18.25
CA PRO A 252 -15.37 -7.00 17.18
C PRO A 252 -15.56 -6.04 16.00
N GLN A 253 -15.47 -4.73 16.23
CA GLN A 253 -15.54 -3.73 15.16
C GLN A 253 -14.31 -3.80 14.24
N THR A 254 -13.10 -3.89 14.80
CA THR A 254 -11.85 -4.04 14.03
C THR A 254 -11.86 -5.33 13.22
N MET A 255 -12.37 -6.42 13.80
CA MET A 255 -12.51 -7.70 13.11
C MET A 255 -13.48 -7.61 11.92
N SER A 256 -14.64 -6.97 12.10
CA SER A 256 -15.61 -6.78 11.02
C SER A 256 -15.03 -5.96 9.86
N VAL A 257 -14.22 -4.93 10.15
CA VAL A 257 -13.54 -4.15 9.12
C VAL A 257 -12.49 -4.98 8.39
N ALA A 258 -11.65 -5.73 9.11
CA ALA A 258 -10.67 -6.62 8.51
C ALA A 258 -11.33 -7.66 7.58
N GLN A 259 -12.42 -8.27 8.03
CA GLN A 259 -13.20 -9.22 7.23
C GLN A 259 -13.77 -8.56 5.97
N SER A 260 -14.41 -7.40 6.08
CA SER A 260 -14.98 -6.69 4.93
C SER A 260 -13.92 -6.28 3.90
N MET A 261 -12.73 -5.86 4.36
CA MET A 261 -11.60 -5.57 3.48
C MET A 261 -11.14 -6.82 2.73
N LEU A 262 -10.91 -7.94 3.42
CA LEU A 262 -10.49 -9.19 2.79
C LEU A 262 -11.55 -9.78 1.86
N GLU A 263 -12.83 -9.70 2.23
CA GLU A 263 -13.94 -10.12 1.38
C GLU A 263 -13.95 -9.32 0.07
N THR A 264 -13.86 -7.99 0.17
CA THR A 264 -13.81 -7.12 -1.02
C THR A 264 -12.57 -7.41 -1.87
N LEU A 265 -11.40 -7.57 -1.26
CA LEU A 265 -10.16 -7.90 -1.97
C LEU A 265 -10.25 -9.27 -2.66
N SER A 266 -10.75 -10.31 -1.99
CA SER A 266 -10.93 -11.65 -2.57
C SER A 266 -11.94 -11.68 -3.72
N SER A 267 -12.91 -10.75 -3.73
CA SER A 267 -13.86 -10.60 -4.83
C SER A 267 -13.25 -9.92 -6.06
N ARG A 268 -12.24 -9.06 -5.84
CA ARG A 268 -11.54 -8.28 -6.89
C ARG A 268 -10.30 -9.00 -7.42
N SER A 269 -9.68 -9.83 -6.60
CA SER A 269 -8.43 -10.53 -6.88
C SER A 269 -8.61 -12.03 -6.62
N MET A 270 -8.04 -12.88 -7.48
CA MET A 270 -8.26 -14.34 -7.46
C MET A 270 -7.56 -15.06 -6.29
N PHE A 271 -7.91 -14.75 -5.04
CA PHE A 271 -7.41 -15.45 -3.85
C PHE A 271 -8.53 -15.79 -2.86
N ASN A 272 -8.27 -16.79 -2.01
CA ASN A 272 -9.13 -17.14 -0.87
C ASN A 272 -8.45 -16.71 0.45
N TYR A 273 -9.23 -16.53 1.51
CA TYR A 273 -8.71 -16.21 2.84
C TYR A 273 -9.34 -17.11 3.91
N MET A 274 -8.65 -17.25 5.04
CA MET A 274 -9.06 -18.05 6.20
C MET A 274 -9.26 -17.16 7.45
N ASP A 275 -9.88 -17.70 8.49
CA ASP A 275 -10.08 -16.99 9.77
C ASP A 275 -8.77 -16.50 10.41
N THR A 276 -7.66 -17.22 10.17
CA THR A 276 -6.32 -16.82 10.62
C THR A 276 -5.82 -15.57 9.92
N ASP A 277 -6.17 -15.38 8.65
CA ASP A 277 -5.82 -14.18 7.87
C ASP A 277 -6.62 -12.96 8.32
N ILE A 278 -7.92 -13.15 8.60
CA ILE A 278 -8.78 -12.12 9.20
C ILE A 278 -8.21 -11.70 10.56
N THR A 279 -7.85 -12.67 11.38
CA THR A 279 -7.29 -12.45 12.71
C THR A 279 -5.97 -11.68 12.64
N TYR A 280 -5.09 -12.06 11.73
CA TYR A 280 -3.82 -11.37 11.49
C TYR A 280 -4.03 -9.90 11.11
N LEU A 281 -4.91 -9.63 10.13
CA LEU A 281 -5.23 -8.27 9.73
C LEU A 281 -5.87 -7.48 10.87
N THR A 282 -6.79 -8.09 11.62
CA THR A 282 -7.45 -7.46 12.78
C THR A 282 -6.44 -6.95 13.80
N LEU A 283 -5.46 -7.80 14.17
CA LEU A 283 -4.41 -7.41 15.09
C LEU A 283 -3.53 -6.30 14.53
N TYR A 284 -3.25 -6.33 13.22
CA TYR A 284 -2.44 -5.30 12.57
C TYR A 284 -3.15 -3.94 12.54
N LEU A 285 -4.44 -3.90 12.21
CA LEU A 285 -5.28 -2.69 12.25
C LEU A 285 -5.36 -2.12 13.67
N GLU A 286 -5.51 -2.98 14.66
CA GLU A 286 -5.58 -2.57 16.07
C GLU A 286 -4.24 -1.99 16.57
N ALA A 287 -3.12 -2.63 16.23
CA ALA A 287 -1.79 -2.16 16.57
C ALA A 287 -1.50 -0.77 15.97
N ASN A 288 -2.03 -0.50 14.76
CA ASN A 288 -1.94 0.80 14.10
C ASN A 288 -3.05 1.77 14.51
N LYS A 289 -3.89 1.43 15.51
CA LYS A 289 -5.00 2.27 16.00
C LYS A 289 -5.92 2.76 14.88
N PHE A 290 -6.06 1.96 13.81
CA PHE A 290 -6.65 2.39 12.56
C PHE A 290 -8.12 2.82 12.70
N LEU A 291 -8.84 2.25 13.68
CA LEU A 291 -10.26 2.56 13.95
C LEU A 291 -10.47 3.50 15.15
N ARG A 292 -9.43 3.90 15.88
CA ARG A 292 -9.61 4.65 17.13
C ARG A 292 -9.69 6.16 16.85
N PRO A 293 -10.74 6.87 17.30
CA PRO A 293 -10.88 8.31 17.08
C PRO A 293 -9.72 9.09 17.71
N CYS A 294 -9.08 9.95 16.93
CA CYS A 294 -7.98 10.79 17.40
C CYS A 294 -8.51 11.83 18.41
N LYS A 295 -7.92 11.89 19.63
CA LYS A 295 -8.40 12.71 20.76
C LYS A 295 -8.40 14.24 20.52
N LYS A 296 -7.87 14.69 19.39
CA LYS A 296 -8.07 16.04 18.87
C LYS A 296 -8.55 15.88 17.44
N PRO A 297 -9.82 16.23 17.11
CA PRO A 297 -10.21 16.43 15.72
C PRO A 297 -9.52 17.70 15.26
N THR A 298 -8.23 17.58 14.94
CA THR A 298 -7.53 18.65 14.28
C THR A 298 -8.01 18.56 12.84
N LEU A 299 -8.84 19.51 12.41
CA LEU A 299 -9.12 19.81 10.99
C LEU A 299 -7.85 20.20 10.19
N LYS A 300 -6.67 19.76 10.64
CA LYS A 300 -5.36 19.76 9.99
C LYS A 300 -5.09 18.46 9.21
N VAL A 301 -6.13 17.63 8.99
CA VAL A 301 -6.01 16.32 8.30
C VAL A 301 -5.49 16.43 6.86
N LEU A 302 -5.39 17.65 6.31
CA LEU A 302 -4.88 17.88 4.96
C LEU A 302 -3.70 18.86 4.93
N SER A 303 -2.81 18.81 5.93
CA SER A 303 -1.53 19.51 5.81
C SER A 303 -0.68 18.87 4.71
N ASN A 304 0.04 19.68 3.92
CA ASN A 304 0.73 19.37 2.64
C ASN A 304 1.62 18.09 2.57
N ARG A 305 1.77 17.30 3.65
CA ARG A 305 2.38 15.97 3.63
C ARG A 305 1.34 14.86 3.42
N SER A 306 0.20 14.90 4.12
CA SER A 306 -0.91 13.92 4.07
C SER A 306 -1.81 13.95 2.85
N LEU A 307 -1.61 14.95 2.00
CA LEU A 307 -2.27 15.05 0.70
C LEU A 307 -1.48 14.48 -0.45
N ARG A 308 -0.24 14.04 -0.19
CA ARG A 308 0.55 13.34 -1.18
C ARG A 308 0.12 11.90 -1.29
N HIS A 309 -0.63 11.33 -0.36
CA HIS A 309 -1.06 9.94 -0.35
C HIS A 309 -2.49 9.73 -0.84
N LEU A 310 -3.31 10.75 -1.00
CA LEU A 310 -4.67 10.56 -1.51
C LEU A 310 -4.66 10.27 -3.04
N VAL A 311 -3.53 9.83 -3.63
CA VAL A 311 -3.16 9.98 -5.05
C VAL A 311 -2.66 8.84 -5.87
N ILE A 312 -3.25 7.68 -5.74
CA ILE A 312 -2.93 6.65 -6.73
C ILE A 312 -4.19 6.07 -7.34
#